data_AF-A0A1I4YH67-F1
#
_entry.id   AF-A0A1I4YH67-F1
#
_cell.length_a   1.000
_cell.length_b   1.000
_cell.length_c   1.000
_cell.angle_alpha   90.00
_cell.angle_beta   90.00
_cell.angle_gamma   90.00
#
_symmetry.space_group_name_H-M   'P 1'
#
loop_
_entity.id
_entity.type
_entity.pdbx_description
1 polymer ?
#
loop_
_entity_poly.entity_id
_entity_poly.type
_entity_poly.pdbx_seq_one_letter_code
_entity_poly.pdbx_strand_id
1 'polypeptide(L)'
;MKNILTYILLIFIFSCSSTKQKEKLIGNWYSNSDDNYGFIEFQFYNDSLISFDKLGKSFAEWEVSKDKIQLTDINGFTNKKQLTYSYELDKSNGILKLKILGDTIIQLPKLIKAKNTYDFFQKNVGIVIDLPTKENELTQIGFPDNLTFNIYAGFSDNSLIVKTDFSSDLKNLKKEVTDFKENSREELKPFLRFNLIADKSITKSQMDSIKDQLKRTSIERIFRTYKNKQTDYENNLNWFGQKE
;
A
#
# COMPACT_ATOMS: atom_id res chain seq x y z
N MET A 1 -13.24 11.49 52.38
CA MET A 1 -12.70 12.37 51.32
C MET A 1 -11.36 11.88 50.74
N LYS A 2 -10.38 11.42 51.54
CA LYS A 2 -9.11 10.87 51.03
C LYS A 2 -9.28 9.74 50.00
N ASN A 3 -10.21 8.80 50.24
CA ASN A 3 -10.41 7.66 49.32
C ASN A 3 -11.08 8.06 47.99
N ILE A 4 -12.00 9.04 47.98
CA ILE A 4 -12.68 9.50 46.76
C ILE A 4 -11.68 10.21 45.83
N LEU A 5 -10.76 11.01 46.37
CA LEU A 5 -9.68 11.62 45.60
C LEU A 5 -8.75 10.57 44.97
N THR A 6 -8.47 9.47 45.67
CA THR A 6 -7.66 8.36 45.13
C THR A 6 -8.36 7.64 43.98
N TYR A 7 -9.68 7.42 44.06
CA TYR A 7 -10.44 6.81 42.95
C TYR A 7 -10.53 7.73 41.73
N ILE A 8 -10.75 9.03 41.92
CA ILE A 8 -10.73 10.02 40.82
C ILE A 8 -9.34 10.05 40.17
N LEU A 9 -8.27 10.07 40.98
CA LEU A 9 -6.89 10.07 40.47
C LEU A 9 -6.59 8.78 39.67
N LEU A 10 -6.99 7.61 40.15
CA LEU A 10 -6.84 6.33 39.43
C LEU A 10 -7.58 6.35 38.09
N ILE A 11 -8.82 6.86 38.04
CA ILE A 11 -9.60 6.99 36.79
C ILE A 11 -8.89 7.89 35.77
N PHE A 12 -8.31 9.01 36.22
CA PHE A 12 -7.55 9.91 35.34
C PHE A 12 -6.25 9.27 34.81
N ILE A 13 -5.54 8.49 35.62
CA ILE A 13 -4.29 7.83 35.19
C ILE A 13 -4.57 6.72 34.16
N PHE A 14 -5.62 5.90 34.36
CA PHE A 14 -5.98 4.84 33.41
C PHE A 14 -6.53 5.41 32.10
N SER A 15 -7.36 6.45 32.16
CA SER A 15 -7.88 7.12 30.96
C SER A 15 -6.74 7.76 30.13
N CYS A 16 -5.74 8.37 30.78
CA CYS A 16 -4.61 8.96 30.05
C CYS A 16 -3.77 7.90 29.31
N SER A 17 -3.66 6.68 29.85
CA SER A 17 -2.89 5.60 29.25
C SER A 17 -3.54 5.01 27.99
N SER A 18 -4.87 4.84 28.00
CA SER A 18 -5.63 4.35 26.85
C SER A 18 -5.69 5.39 25.74
N THR A 19 -5.87 6.68 26.07
CA THR A 19 -5.81 7.77 25.08
C THR A 19 -4.47 7.80 24.33
N LYS A 20 -3.34 7.68 25.04
CA LYS A 20 -2.01 7.62 24.43
C LYS A 20 -1.79 6.39 23.53
N GLN A 21 -2.45 5.27 23.84
CA GLN A 21 -2.41 4.08 22.98
C GLN A 21 -3.27 4.27 21.74
N LYS A 22 -4.46 4.85 21.90
CA LYS A 22 -5.39 5.15 20.81
C LYS A 22 -4.73 6.06 19.77
N GLU A 23 -4.11 7.15 20.22
CA GLU A 23 -3.40 8.12 19.36
C GLU A 23 -2.33 7.48 18.46
N LYS A 24 -1.65 6.43 18.92
CA LYS A 24 -0.62 5.74 18.11
C LYS A 24 -1.23 4.94 16.96
N LEU A 25 -2.43 4.40 17.15
CA LEU A 25 -3.15 3.61 16.17
C LEU A 25 -3.89 4.48 15.15
N ILE A 26 -4.26 5.72 15.49
CA ILE A 26 -4.94 6.64 14.56
C ILE A 26 -4.14 6.81 13.25
N GLY A 27 -4.85 6.73 12.13
CA GLY A 27 -4.31 6.85 10.77
C GLY A 27 -4.58 5.62 9.90
N ASN A 28 -3.96 5.62 8.72
CA ASN A 28 -4.16 4.59 7.70
C ASN A 28 -3.05 3.53 7.75
N TRP A 29 -3.47 2.28 7.60
CA TRP A 29 -2.64 1.10 7.73
C TRP A 29 -2.93 0.14 6.60
N TYR A 30 -1.88 -0.29 5.89
CA TYR A 30 -2.02 -1.03 4.65
C TYR A 30 -1.21 -2.32 4.68
N SER A 31 -1.74 -3.40 4.13
CA SER A 31 -0.97 -4.62 3.88
C SER A 31 -0.52 -4.69 2.43
N ASN A 32 0.61 -5.35 2.21
CA ASN A 32 0.87 -5.91 0.89
C ASN A 32 -0.21 -6.96 0.58
N SER A 33 -0.56 -7.08 -0.70
CA SER A 33 -1.48 -8.13 -1.13
C SER A 33 -0.83 -9.50 -0.91
N ASP A 34 -1.56 -10.42 -0.30
CA ASP A 34 -1.20 -11.83 -0.11
C ASP A 34 -2.33 -12.68 -0.69
N ASP A 35 -2.01 -13.84 -1.28
CA ASP A 35 -2.98 -14.76 -1.90
C ASP A 35 -4.16 -15.14 -0.97
N ASN A 36 -3.94 -15.15 0.34
CA ASN A 36 -4.96 -15.53 1.32
C ASN A 36 -5.92 -14.37 1.66
N TYR A 37 -5.38 -13.15 1.73
CA TYR A 37 -6.06 -12.00 2.34
C TYR A 37 -6.38 -10.88 1.35
N GLY A 38 -5.68 -10.83 0.21
CA GLY A 38 -5.70 -9.70 -0.70
C GLY A 38 -5.05 -8.46 -0.07
N PHE A 39 -5.29 -7.30 -0.70
CA PHE A 39 -4.98 -6.00 -0.12
C PHE A 39 -5.93 -5.72 1.05
N ILE A 40 -5.37 -5.34 2.19
CA ILE A 40 -6.12 -4.91 3.37
C ILE A 40 -5.74 -3.48 3.73
N GLU A 41 -6.76 -2.67 4.00
CA GLU A 41 -6.61 -1.33 4.56
C GLU A 41 -7.43 -1.20 5.85
N PHE A 42 -6.83 -0.57 6.87
CA PHE A 42 -7.51 -0.11 8.08
C PHE A 42 -7.30 1.40 8.23
N GLN A 43 -8.40 2.15 8.40
CA GLN A 43 -8.40 3.57 8.68
C GLN A 43 -8.97 3.79 10.09
N PHE A 44 -8.10 4.02 11.06
CA PHE A 44 -8.48 4.27 12.45
C PHE A 44 -8.74 5.77 12.67
N TYR A 45 -9.98 6.10 13.00
CA TYR A 45 -10.44 7.41 13.47
C TYR A 45 -10.68 7.38 14.98
N ASN A 46 -11.01 8.52 15.60
CA ASN A 46 -11.13 8.61 17.07
C ASN A 46 -12.23 7.72 17.66
N ASP A 47 -13.32 7.52 16.92
CA ASP A 47 -14.53 6.80 17.33
C ASP A 47 -14.87 5.63 16.41
N SER A 48 -14.24 5.57 15.23
CA SER A 48 -14.62 4.65 14.17
C SER A 48 -13.41 4.03 13.50
N LEU A 49 -13.62 2.83 12.98
CA LEU A 49 -12.69 2.11 12.14
C LEU A 49 -13.39 1.83 10.81
N ILE A 50 -12.72 2.16 9.72
CA ILE A 50 -13.09 1.70 8.38
C ILE A 50 -12.06 0.66 7.95
N SER A 51 -12.50 -0.48 7.45
CA SER A 51 -11.60 -1.45 6.82
C SER A 51 -12.05 -1.82 5.41
N PHE A 52 -11.08 -2.06 4.55
CA PHE A 52 -11.26 -2.58 3.21
C PHE A 52 -10.49 -3.88 3.09
N ASP A 53 -11.16 -4.93 2.66
CA ASP A 53 -10.54 -6.21 2.31
C ASP A 53 -11.17 -6.76 1.02
N LYS A 54 -10.83 -8.01 0.66
CA LYS A 54 -11.38 -8.67 -0.53
C LYS A 54 -12.90 -8.82 -0.55
N LEU A 55 -13.57 -8.77 0.60
CA LEU A 55 -15.03 -8.83 0.73
C LEU A 55 -15.68 -7.44 0.63
N GLY A 56 -14.88 -6.38 0.66
CA GLY A 56 -15.30 -5.00 0.47
C GLY A 56 -15.09 -4.15 1.72
N LYS A 57 -15.91 -3.10 1.81
CA LYS A 57 -15.82 -2.10 2.87
C LYS A 57 -16.62 -2.52 4.10
N SER A 58 -16.04 -2.33 5.28
CA SER A 58 -16.72 -2.46 6.57
C SER A 58 -16.43 -1.27 7.48
N PHE A 59 -17.33 -1.06 8.43
CA PHE A 59 -17.30 0.00 9.43
C PHE A 59 -17.51 -0.62 10.80
N ALA A 60 -16.82 -0.12 11.81
CA ALA A 60 -17.00 -0.53 13.20
C ALA A 60 -16.71 0.64 14.14
N GLU A 61 -17.32 0.60 15.32
CA GLU A 61 -16.78 1.35 16.47
C GLU A 61 -15.58 0.59 17.04
N TRP A 62 -14.68 1.29 17.71
CA TRP A 62 -13.54 0.61 18.32
C TRP A 62 -12.99 1.28 19.58
N GLU A 63 -12.50 0.41 20.46
CA GLU A 63 -11.75 0.79 21.65
C GLU A 63 -10.46 0.00 21.75
N VAL A 64 -9.48 0.60 22.43
CA VAL A 64 -8.19 -0.03 22.69
C VAL A 64 -7.94 -0.15 24.17
N SER A 65 -7.47 -1.34 24.55
CA SER A 65 -6.85 -1.60 25.84
C SER A 65 -5.47 -2.18 25.60
N LYS A 66 -4.63 -2.23 26.64
CA LYS A 66 -3.20 -2.54 26.63
C LYS A 66 -2.65 -3.32 25.41
N ASP A 67 -3.22 -4.48 25.10
CA ASP A 67 -2.79 -5.39 24.02
C ASP A 67 -3.94 -5.82 23.09
N LYS A 68 -5.11 -5.17 23.19
CA LYS A 68 -6.32 -5.54 22.45
C LYS A 68 -7.02 -4.36 21.81
N ILE A 69 -7.48 -4.57 20.58
CA ILE A 69 -8.42 -3.70 19.88
C ILE A 69 -9.76 -4.44 19.87
N GLN A 70 -10.79 -3.83 20.43
CA GLN A 70 -12.15 -4.36 20.42
C GLN A 70 -12.97 -3.56 19.42
N LEU A 71 -13.60 -4.27 18.49
CA LEU A 71 -14.55 -3.71 17.54
C LEU A 71 -15.97 -4.06 17.98
N THR A 72 -16.87 -3.10 17.87
CA THR A 72 -18.32 -3.23 18.09
C THR A 72 -19.09 -2.69 16.89
N ASP A 73 -20.36 -3.09 16.76
CA ASP A 73 -21.27 -2.62 15.71
C ASP A 73 -20.67 -2.69 14.29
N ILE A 74 -20.10 -3.85 13.97
CA ILE A 74 -19.42 -4.09 12.71
C ILE A 74 -20.46 -4.26 11.60
N ASN A 75 -20.49 -3.31 10.67
CA ASN A 75 -21.37 -3.25 9.53
C ASN A 75 -20.58 -3.42 8.22
N GLY A 76 -21.05 -4.25 7.30
CA GLY A 76 -20.37 -4.50 6.02
C GLY A 76 -20.90 -5.74 5.31
N PHE A 77 -20.02 -6.50 4.65
CA PHE A 77 -20.42 -7.73 3.95
C PHE A 77 -21.06 -8.78 4.89
N THR A 78 -20.55 -8.89 6.11
CA THR A 78 -21.21 -9.65 7.19
C THR A 78 -21.30 -8.78 8.43
N ASN A 79 -22.52 -8.55 8.91
CA ASN A 79 -22.73 -7.81 10.15
C ASN A 79 -22.33 -8.68 11.34
N LYS A 80 -21.53 -8.13 12.25
CA LYS A 80 -21.07 -8.82 13.46
C LYS A 80 -21.20 -7.88 14.64
N LYS A 81 -21.65 -8.42 15.78
CA LYS A 81 -21.76 -7.62 17.01
C LYS A 81 -20.40 -7.18 17.55
N GLN A 82 -19.42 -8.07 17.49
CA GLN A 82 -18.10 -7.81 18.06
C GLN A 82 -16.99 -8.61 17.37
N LEU A 83 -15.78 -8.07 17.43
CA LEU A 83 -14.53 -8.75 17.04
C LEU A 83 -13.40 -8.23 17.93
N THR A 84 -12.50 -9.10 18.37
CA THR A 84 -11.32 -8.67 19.13
C THR A 84 -10.06 -9.04 18.39
N TYR A 85 -9.16 -8.07 18.24
CA TYR A 85 -7.79 -8.31 17.84
C TYR A 85 -6.88 -8.28 19.06
N SER A 86 -5.90 -9.18 19.14
CA SER A 86 -4.65 -8.82 19.80
C SER A 86 -3.76 -8.05 18.83
N TYR A 87 -3.02 -7.06 19.34
CA TYR A 87 -2.20 -6.21 18.51
C TYR A 87 -0.79 -6.00 19.07
N GLU A 88 0.15 -5.75 18.17
CA GLU A 88 1.52 -5.36 18.48
C GLU A 88 1.91 -4.20 17.56
N LEU A 89 2.41 -3.12 18.15
CA LEU A 89 3.06 -2.01 17.44
C LEU A 89 4.58 -2.14 17.58
N ASP A 90 5.31 -1.92 16.49
CA ASP A 90 6.75 -1.81 16.56
C ASP A 90 7.19 -0.53 17.30
N LYS A 91 8.50 -0.42 17.61
CA LYS A 91 9.04 0.72 18.37
C LYS A 91 8.80 2.08 17.68
N SER A 92 8.73 2.10 16.36
CA SER A 92 8.47 3.32 15.58
C SER A 92 6.98 3.64 15.43
N ASN A 93 6.08 2.70 15.78
CA ASN A 93 4.66 2.71 15.44
C ASN A 93 4.39 2.81 13.91
N GLY A 94 5.32 2.31 13.11
CA GLY A 94 5.20 2.19 11.65
C GLY A 94 4.66 0.85 11.19
N ILE A 95 4.69 -0.18 12.05
CA ILE A 95 4.21 -1.53 11.76
C ILE A 95 3.20 -1.97 12.82
N LEU A 96 2.03 -2.41 12.35
CA LEU A 96 0.97 -3.00 13.17
C LEU A 96 0.80 -4.47 12.78
N LYS A 97 0.84 -5.35 13.78
CA LYS A 97 0.50 -6.77 13.63
C LYS A 97 -0.80 -7.03 14.35
N LEU A 98 -1.74 -7.71 13.68
CA LEU A 98 -3.04 -8.06 14.23
C LEU A 98 -3.26 -9.57 14.22
N LYS A 99 -3.91 -10.09 15.27
CA LYS A 99 -4.44 -11.46 15.30
C LYS A 99 -5.89 -11.41 15.71
N ILE A 100 -6.77 -12.04 14.94
CA ILE A 100 -8.17 -12.22 15.32
C ILE A 100 -8.24 -13.23 16.47
N LEU A 101 -8.91 -12.86 17.55
CA LEU A 101 -9.21 -13.74 18.68
C LEU A 101 -10.61 -14.32 18.52
N GLY A 102 -10.70 -15.65 18.51
CA GLY A 102 -11.93 -16.44 18.45
C GLY A 102 -11.59 -17.91 18.74
N ASP A 103 -12.43 -18.83 18.28
CA ASP A 103 -12.17 -20.29 18.41
C ASP A 103 -10.86 -20.70 17.74
N THR A 104 -10.50 -19.99 16.66
CA THR A 104 -9.21 -20.10 15.98
C THR A 104 -8.52 -18.74 15.98
N ILE A 105 -7.21 -18.73 16.27
CA ILE A 105 -6.38 -17.53 16.16
C ILE A 105 -5.94 -17.37 14.70
N ILE A 106 -6.36 -16.27 14.05
CA ILE A 106 -5.99 -15.96 12.67
C ILE A 106 -5.02 -14.78 12.67
N GLN A 107 -3.78 -15.01 12.22
CA GLN A 107 -2.78 -13.97 12.06
C GLN A 107 -3.01 -13.22 10.74
N LEU A 108 -3.22 -11.90 10.83
CA LEU A 108 -3.29 -11.04 9.66
C LEU A 108 -1.89 -10.69 9.13
N PRO A 109 -1.75 -10.30 7.84
CA PRO A 109 -0.53 -9.72 7.32
C PRO A 109 -0.06 -8.53 8.14
N LYS A 110 1.24 -8.21 8.04
CA LYS A 110 1.78 -7.00 8.66
C LYS A 110 1.17 -5.78 7.95
N LEU A 111 0.73 -4.81 8.75
CA LEU A 111 0.21 -3.55 8.28
C LEU A 111 1.25 -2.45 8.46
N ILE A 112 1.43 -1.63 7.43
CA ILE A 112 2.39 -0.52 7.39
C ILE A 112 1.61 0.78 7.46
N LYS A 113 2.02 1.68 8.37
CA LYS A 113 1.42 3.00 8.50
C LYS A 113 1.78 3.87 7.30
N ALA A 114 0.77 4.42 6.62
CA ALA A 114 0.99 5.37 5.53
C ALA A 114 -0.06 6.49 5.55
N LYS A 115 0.25 7.60 4.89
CA LYS A 115 -0.67 8.75 4.80
C LYS A 115 -1.87 8.40 3.91
N ASN A 116 -1.61 7.73 2.81
CA ASN A 116 -2.58 7.33 1.80
C ASN A 116 -1.99 6.17 0.96
N THR A 117 -2.76 5.67 0.00
CA THR A 117 -2.37 4.54 -0.85
C THR A 117 -1.10 4.85 -1.65
N TYR A 118 -0.90 6.09 -2.12
CA TYR A 118 0.32 6.49 -2.83
C TYR A 118 1.57 6.48 -1.94
N ASP A 119 1.49 7.02 -0.72
CA ASP A 119 2.58 6.96 0.27
C ASP A 119 2.93 5.50 0.63
N PHE A 120 1.92 4.63 0.74
CA PHE A 120 2.13 3.21 0.96
C PHE A 120 2.89 2.56 -0.21
N PHE A 121 2.48 2.84 -1.46
CA PHE A 121 3.19 2.38 -2.65
C PHE A 121 4.66 2.82 -2.66
N GLN A 122 4.93 4.09 -2.41
CA GLN A 122 6.30 4.63 -2.40
C GLN A 122 7.16 3.97 -1.31
N LYS A 123 6.59 3.68 -0.14
CA LYS A 123 7.26 2.93 0.94
C LYS A 123 7.56 1.49 0.55
N ASN A 124 6.61 0.81 -0.09
CA ASN A 124 6.78 -0.57 -0.53
C ASN A 124 7.84 -0.69 -1.63
N VAL A 125 7.82 0.25 -2.59
CA VAL A 125 8.85 0.34 -3.63
C VAL A 125 10.15 0.94 -3.06
N GLY A 126 10.15 1.65 -1.93
CA GLY A 126 11.36 2.25 -1.37
C GLY A 126 11.99 3.32 -2.26
N ILE A 127 11.19 4.01 -3.09
CA ILE A 127 11.62 5.14 -3.92
C ILE A 127 10.57 6.25 -3.77
N VAL A 128 11.04 7.47 -3.50
CA VAL A 128 10.18 8.66 -3.56
C VAL A 128 10.08 9.08 -5.02
N ILE A 129 8.85 9.07 -5.53
CA ILE A 129 8.52 9.38 -6.93
C ILE A 129 7.45 10.47 -6.92
N ASP A 130 7.76 11.64 -7.48
CA ASP A 130 6.75 12.62 -7.87
C ASP A 130 6.49 12.52 -9.36
N LEU A 131 5.35 11.93 -9.73
CA LEU A 131 4.99 11.71 -11.12
C LEU A 131 4.83 13.02 -11.91
N PRO A 132 5.27 13.06 -13.17
CA PRO A 132 4.96 14.17 -14.07
C PRO A 132 3.44 14.27 -14.29
N THR A 133 2.93 15.49 -14.49
CA THR A 133 1.49 15.72 -14.75
C THR A 133 1.23 15.87 -16.24
N LYS A 134 0.10 15.34 -16.73
CA LYS A 134 -0.36 15.51 -18.11
C LYS A 134 -1.86 15.74 -18.16
N GLU A 135 -2.29 16.66 -19.02
CA GLU A 135 -3.70 17.03 -19.15
C GLU A 135 -4.45 16.25 -20.24
N ASN A 136 -3.72 15.66 -21.19
CA ASN A 136 -4.31 14.89 -22.29
C ASN A 136 -4.90 13.56 -21.81
N GLU A 137 -5.75 12.95 -22.63
CA GLU A 137 -6.25 11.59 -22.42
C GLU A 137 -5.07 10.61 -22.28
N LEU A 138 -5.01 9.93 -21.14
CA LEU A 138 -4.04 8.90 -20.84
C LEU A 138 -4.70 7.53 -20.95
N THR A 139 -3.93 6.53 -21.33
CA THR A 139 -4.39 5.14 -21.34
C THR A 139 -4.28 4.55 -19.94
N GLN A 140 -5.33 3.90 -19.44
CA GLN A 140 -5.22 3.09 -18.23
C GLN A 140 -4.33 1.88 -18.54
N ILE A 141 -3.22 1.74 -17.80
CA ILE A 141 -2.21 0.70 -18.03
C ILE A 141 -2.11 -0.30 -16.89
N GLY A 142 -2.58 0.08 -15.68
CA GLY A 142 -2.49 -0.73 -14.47
C GLY A 142 -3.38 -1.97 -14.45
N PHE A 143 -4.24 -2.21 -15.43
CA PHE A 143 -5.11 -3.39 -15.45
C PHE A 143 -5.13 -4.10 -16.82
N PRO A 144 -5.21 -5.45 -16.83
CA PRO A 144 -4.91 -6.34 -15.70
C PRO A 144 -3.41 -6.38 -15.38
N ASP A 145 -3.07 -6.57 -14.09
CA ASP A 145 -1.68 -6.54 -13.58
C ASP A 145 -0.77 -7.55 -14.27
N ASN A 146 -1.31 -8.71 -14.66
CA ASN A 146 -0.58 -9.78 -15.33
C ASN A 146 -0.07 -9.45 -16.74
N LEU A 147 -0.40 -8.27 -17.28
CA LEU A 147 0.14 -7.79 -18.56
C LEU A 147 1.24 -6.75 -18.39
N THR A 148 1.53 -6.34 -17.16
CA THR A 148 2.36 -5.18 -16.88
C THR A 148 3.63 -5.58 -16.14
N PHE A 149 4.77 -5.22 -16.71
CA PHE A 149 6.07 -5.30 -16.04
C PHE A 149 6.45 -3.90 -15.54
N ASN A 150 6.46 -3.69 -14.23
CA ASN A 150 6.74 -2.36 -13.67
C ASN A 150 8.24 -2.06 -13.64
N ILE A 151 8.57 -0.83 -14.03
CA ILE A 151 9.90 -0.25 -13.90
C ILE A 151 9.75 1.01 -13.06
N TYR A 152 10.50 1.08 -11.97
CA TYR A 152 10.51 2.23 -11.07
C TYR A 152 11.79 3.01 -11.28
N ALA A 153 11.67 4.31 -11.46
CA ALA A 153 12.82 5.19 -11.59
C ALA A 153 12.64 6.46 -10.74
N GLY A 154 13.64 6.76 -9.93
CA GLY A 154 13.65 7.95 -9.07
C GLY A 154 15.02 8.18 -8.45
N PHE A 155 15.09 9.00 -7.42
CA PHE A 155 16.35 9.32 -6.76
C PHE A 155 16.35 8.86 -5.29
N SER A 156 17.48 8.33 -4.84
CA SER A 156 17.80 8.14 -3.42
C SER A 156 19.21 8.64 -3.19
N ASP A 157 19.43 9.43 -2.14
CA ASP A 157 20.74 10.03 -1.81
C ASP A 157 21.43 10.67 -3.04
N ASN A 158 20.65 11.48 -3.78
CA ASN A 158 21.05 12.15 -5.03
C ASN A 158 21.50 11.23 -6.19
N SER A 159 21.36 9.92 -6.03
CA SER A 159 21.70 8.92 -7.04
C SER A 159 20.44 8.42 -7.73
N LEU A 160 20.48 8.32 -9.07
CA LEU A 160 19.40 7.71 -9.85
C LEU A 160 19.33 6.22 -9.50
N ILE A 161 18.15 5.78 -9.07
CA ILE A 161 17.81 4.36 -8.89
C ILE A 161 16.80 3.99 -9.96
N VAL A 162 17.06 2.87 -10.64
CA VAL A 162 16.13 2.27 -11.61
C VAL A 162 16.03 0.79 -11.32
N LYS A 163 14.82 0.30 -11.07
CA LYS A 163 14.62 -1.05 -10.56
C LYS A 163 13.28 -1.65 -10.98
N THR A 164 13.06 -2.91 -10.64
CA THR A 164 11.85 -3.68 -10.97
C THR A 164 11.14 -4.12 -9.69
N ASP A 165 10.04 -4.86 -9.82
CA ASP A 165 9.40 -5.55 -8.69
C ASP A 165 10.31 -6.66 -8.09
N PHE A 166 11.29 -7.15 -8.85
CA PHE A 166 12.10 -8.33 -8.50
C PHE A 166 13.54 -8.00 -8.10
N SER A 167 14.12 -6.93 -8.66
CA SER A 167 15.53 -6.57 -8.46
C SER A 167 15.68 -5.09 -8.08
N SER A 168 16.78 -4.80 -7.37
CA SER A 168 17.16 -3.43 -6.97
C SER A 168 17.81 -2.61 -8.09
N ASP A 169 18.14 -3.24 -9.22
CA ASP A 169 18.69 -2.63 -10.41
C ASP A 169 18.18 -3.35 -11.69
N LEU A 170 18.63 -2.89 -12.87
CA LEU A 170 18.25 -3.49 -14.16
C LEU A 170 19.22 -4.56 -14.68
N LYS A 171 20.20 -5.04 -13.89
CA LYS A 171 21.22 -5.99 -14.39
C LYS A 171 20.60 -7.30 -14.88
N ASN A 172 19.54 -7.76 -14.22
CA ASN A 172 18.84 -9.01 -14.52
C ASN A 172 17.60 -8.82 -15.41
N LEU A 173 17.36 -7.61 -15.90
CA LEU A 173 16.12 -7.23 -16.60
C LEU A 173 15.76 -8.20 -17.74
N LYS A 174 16.74 -8.63 -18.54
CA LYS A 174 16.48 -9.56 -19.66
C LYS A 174 15.92 -10.90 -19.16
N LYS A 175 16.49 -11.45 -18.09
CA LYS A 175 16.03 -12.71 -17.49
C LYS A 175 14.64 -12.53 -16.90
N GLU A 176 14.43 -11.47 -16.11
CA GLU A 176 13.13 -11.20 -15.48
C GLU A 176 12.01 -11.02 -16.51
N VAL A 177 12.28 -10.34 -17.63
CA VAL A 177 11.31 -10.16 -18.71
C VAL A 177 11.03 -11.47 -19.43
N THR A 178 12.04 -12.33 -19.63
CA THR A 178 11.83 -13.68 -20.16
C THR A 178 10.95 -14.50 -19.23
N ASP A 179 11.29 -14.56 -17.94
CA ASP A 179 10.51 -15.31 -16.94
C ASP A 179 9.06 -14.79 -16.87
N PHE A 180 8.87 -13.47 -16.87
CA PHE A 180 7.54 -12.85 -16.88
C PHE A 180 6.73 -13.24 -18.13
N LYS A 181 7.38 -13.23 -19.31
CA LYS A 181 6.74 -13.61 -20.58
C LYS A 181 6.43 -15.11 -20.64
N GLU A 182 7.29 -15.98 -20.12
CA GLU A 182 7.08 -17.43 -20.09
C GLU A 182 5.95 -17.82 -19.13
N ASN A 183 5.79 -17.11 -18.02
CA ASN A 183 4.67 -17.28 -17.09
C ASN A 183 3.36 -16.65 -17.58
N SER A 184 3.39 -15.91 -18.69
CA SER A 184 2.21 -15.31 -19.30
C SER A 184 1.54 -16.26 -20.30
N ARG A 185 0.20 -16.27 -20.32
CA ARG A 185 -0.59 -17.00 -21.33
C ARG A 185 -0.21 -16.57 -22.76
N GLU A 186 -0.08 -17.52 -23.68
CA GLU A 186 0.39 -17.26 -25.06
C GLU A 186 -0.41 -16.16 -25.77
N GLU A 187 -1.73 -16.21 -25.66
CA GLU A 187 -2.67 -15.24 -26.23
C GLU A 187 -2.53 -13.83 -25.65
N LEU A 188 -1.93 -13.72 -24.46
CA LEU A 188 -1.69 -12.45 -23.77
C LEU A 188 -0.33 -11.84 -24.06
N LYS A 189 0.64 -12.64 -24.55
CA LYS A 189 2.01 -12.18 -24.83
C LYS A 189 2.10 -10.95 -25.75
N PRO A 190 1.26 -10.79 -26.79
CA PRO A 190 1.28 -9.58 -27.63
C PRO A 190 0.86 -8.30 -26.88
N PHE A 191 0.20 -8.42 -25.74
CA PHE A 191 -0.32 -7.30 -24.95
C PHE A 191 0.56 -6.90 -23.77
N LEU A 192 1.64 -7.66 -23.54
CA LEU A 192 2.63 -7.34 -22.51
C LEU A 192 3.25 -5.96 -22.76
N ARG A 193 3.52 -5.27 -21.66
CA ARG A 193 4.00 -3.88 -21.68
C ARG A 193 4.83 -3.57 -20.46
N PHE A 194 5.75 -2.65 -20.61
CA PHE A 194 6.40 -1.97 -19.50
C PHE A 194 5.52 -0.83 -19.01
N ASN A 195 5.38 -0.73 -17.69
CA ASN A 195 4.90 0.46 -17.02
C ASN A 195 6.07 1.16 -16.33
N LEU A 196 6.50 2.27 -16.93
CA LEU A 196 7.59 3.10 -16.43
C LEU A 196 7.03 4.18 -15.49
N ILE A 197 7.14 3.90 -14.20
CA ILE A 197 6.76 4.80 -13.10
C ILE A 197 8.01 5.59 -12.73
N ALA A 198 8.11 6.81 -13.26
CA ALA A 198 9.33 7.59 -13.25
C ALA A 198 9.12 8.98 -12.65
N ASP A 199 10.02 9.37 -11.74
CA ASP A 199 10.02 10.70 -11.15
C ASP A 199 10.13 11.80 -12.21
N LYS A 200 9.43 12.92 -12.00
CA LYS A 200 9.39 14.06 -12.91
C LYS A 200 10.76 14.71 -13.11
N SER A 201 11.68 14.57 -12.15
CA SER A 201 13.03 15.15 -12.21
C SER A 201 14.00 14.34 -13.07
N ILE A 202 13.63 13.13 -13.50
CA ILE A 202 14.47 12.34 -14.40
C ILE A 202 14.63 13.08 -15.74
N THR A 203 15.88 13.36 -16.09
CA THR A 203 16.23 14.07 -17.32
C THR A 203 15.92 13.23 -18.55
N LYS A 204 15.80 13.90 -19.71
CA LYS A 204 15.60 13.21 -20.99
C LYS A 204 16.71 12.18 -21.28
N SER A 205 17.97 12.52 -21.04
CA SER A 205 19.09 11.60 -21.27
C SER A 205 19.04 10.35 -20.38
N GLN A 206 18.66 10.51 -19.10
CA GLN A 206 18.48 9.37 -18.19
C GLN A 206 17.29 8.51 -18.62
N MET A 207 16.18 9.15 -18.98
CA MET A 207 14.99 8.48 -19.49
C MET A 207 15.28 7.68 -20.77
N ASP A 208 16.01 8.25 -21.72
CA ASP A 208 16.40 7.59 -22.95
C ASP A 208 17.32 6.38 -22.67
N SER A 209 18.27 6.51 -21.73
CA SER A 209 19.10 5.39 -21.27
C SER A 209 18.31 4.23 -20.67
N ILE A 210 17.26 4.53 -19.90
CA ILE A 210 16.35 3.50 -19.35
C ILE A 210 15.61 2.82 -20.50
N LYS A 211 14.99 3.60 -21.40
CA LYS A 211 14.23 3.07 -22.54
C LYS A 211 15.09 2.17 -23.44
N ASP A 212 16.35 2.52 -23.66
CA ASP A 212 17.27 1.71 -24.46
C ASP A 212 17.56 0.35 -23.83
N GLN A 213 17.59 0.25 -22.50
CA GLN A 213 17.70 -1.04 -21.82
C GLN A 213 16.40 -1.85 -21.97
N LEU A 214 15.23 -1.23 -21.82
CA LEU A 214 13.94 -1.89 -22.00
C LEU A 214 13.75 -2.44 -23.42
N LYS A 215 14.13 -1.66 -24.44
CA LYS A 215 14.05 -2.04 -25.87
C LYS A 215 14.94 -3.22 -26.26
N ARG A 216 15.93 -3.58 -25.43
CA ARG A 216 16.79 -4.78 -25.65
C ARG A 216 16.14 -6.07 -25.14
N THR A 217 14.93 -5.99 -24.60
CA THR A 217 14.16 -7.13 -24.11
C THR A 217 13.10 -7.55 -25.14
N SER A 218 12.27 -8.54 -24.79
CA SER A 218 11.26 -9.11 -25.70
C SER A 218 9.87 -8.44 -25.61
N ILE A 219 9.73 -7.39 -24.79
CA ILE A 219 8.51 -6.58 -24.66
C ILE A 219 8.74 -5.25 -25.39
N GLU A 220 7.88 -4.95 -26.36
CA GLU A 220 8.05 -3.76 -27.22
C GLU A 220 7.32 -2.53 -26.70
N ARG A 221 6.23 -2.72 -25.95
CA ARG A 221 5.34 -1.63 -25.54
C ARG A 221 5.86 -1.01 -24.26
N ILE A 222 6.25 0.26 -24.31
CA ILE A 222 6.67 1.03 -23.14
C ILE A 222 5.66 2.14 -22.91
N PHE A 223 5.07 2.21 -21.72
CA PHE A 223 4.23 3.32 -21.29
C PHE A 223 4.89 4.03 -20.13
N ARG A 224 4.89 5.35 -20.14
CA ARG A 224 5.27 6.16 -18.98
C ARG A 224 4.03 6.57 -18.21
N THR A 225 4.05 6.39 -16.89
CA THR A 225 2.98 6.81 -15.99
C THR A 225 3.02 8.32 -15.74
N TYR A 226 1.85 8.96 -15.68
CA TYR A 226 1.67 10.37 -15.38
C TYR A 226 0.53 10.56 -14.38
N LYS A 227 0.56 11.66 -13.62
CA LYS A 227 -0.61 12.20 -12.91
C LYS A 227 -1.58 12.81 -13.92
N ASN A 228 -2.87 12.56 -13.75
CA ASN A 228 -3.95 13.23 -14.46
C ASN A 228 -5.05 13.68 -13.47
N LYS A 229 -5.95 14.57 -13.91
CA LYS A 229 -7.08 15.05 -13.10
C LYS A 229 -8.18 14.00 -12.89
N GLN A 230 -8.13 12.88 -13.62
CA GLN A 230 -9.16 11.85 -13.62
C GLN A 230 -8.93 10.77 -12.55
N THR A 231 -7.77 10.76 -11.89
CA THR A 231 -7.37 9.68 -10.99
C THR A 231 -7.07 10.20 -9.60
N ASP A 232 -7.73 9.60 -8.61
CA ASP A 232 -7.44 9.80 -7.20
C ASP A 232 -6.38 8.79 -6.75
N TYR A 233 -5.11 9.12 -6.97
CA TYR A 233 -3.98 8.29 -6.54
C TYR A 233 -3.85 8.16 -5.02
N GLU A 234 -4.48 9.04 -4.26
CA GLU A 234 -4.42 8.99 -2.80
C GLU A 234 -5.27 7.82 -2.28
N ASN A 235 -6.44 7.60 -2.87
CA ASN A 235 -7.36 6.56 -2.41
C ASN A 235 -7.36 5.31 -3.30
N ASN A 236 -7.02 5.42 -4.60
CA ASN A 236 -7.06 4.30 -5.54
C ASN A 236 -5.89 4.35 -6.54
N LEU A 237 -4.92 3.46 -6.35
CA LEU A 237 -3.77 3.32 -7.24
C LEU A 237 -4.17 2.67 -8.58
N ASN A 238 -4.55 3.51 -9.54
CA ASN A 238 -4.71 3.11 -10.94
C ASN A 238 -3.66 3.82 -11.80
N TRP A 239 -2.84 3.06 -12.52
CA TRP A 239 -1.83 3.66 -13.39
C TRP A 239 -2.41 4.09 -14.72
N PHE A 240 -2.10 5.34 -15.09
CA PHE A 240 -2.44 5.94 -16.37
C PHE A 240 -1.17 6.43 -17.03
N GLY A 241 -1.00 6.12 -18.31
CA GLY A 241 0.22 6.43 -19.02
C GLY A 241 0.03 6.71 -20.50
N GLN A 242 1.14 7.13 -21.10
CA GLN A 242 1.25 7.35 -22.53
C GLN A 242 2.39 6.49 -23.09
N LYS A 243 2.18 5.96 -24.29
CA LYS A 243 3.18 5.20 -25.04
C LYS A 243 4.40 6.08 -25.35
N GLU A 244 5.58 5.57 -25.07
CA GLU A 244 6.90 6.17 -25.37
C GLU A 244 7.53 5.63 -26.66
#